data_AF-A0AAV8X6R6-F1
#
_entry.id   AF-A0AAV8X6R6-F1
#
_cell.length_a   1.000
_cell.length_b   1.000
_cell.length_c   1.000
_cell.angle_alpha   90.00
_cell.angle_beta   90.00
_cell.angle_gamma   90.00
#
_symmetry.space_group_name_H-M   'P 1'
#
loop_
_entity.id
_entity.type
_entity.pdbx_description
1 polymer ?
#
loop_
_entity_poly.entity_id
_entity_poly.type
_entity_poly.pdbx_seq_one_letter_code
_entity_poly.pdbx_strand_id
1 'polypeptide(L)' 'MRKVCAKLVPKVLTDDQKARRVETCQERLDTCEDDPAFLDDVITGDESWVFEYDPETKRQRF' A
#
# COMPACT_ATOMS: atom_id res chain seq x y z
N MET A 1 15.11 4.72 -0.83
CA MET A 1 13.86 4.29 -0.15
C MET A 1 12.73 4.47 -1.15
N ARG A 2 12.21 3.39 -1.74
CA ARG A 2 11.11 3.45 -2.72
C ARG A 2 9.79 3.55 -1.94
N LYS A 3 9.02 4.62 -2.14
CA LYS A 3 7.65 4.70 -1.60
C LYS A 3 6.79 3.74 -2.42
N VAL A 4 6.14 2.80 -1.76
CA VAL A 4 5.33 1.75 -2.40
C VAL A 4 3.85 2.18 -2.51
N CYS A 5 3.42 3.13 -1.68
CA CYS A 5 2.05 3.64 -1.66
C CYS A 5 2.04 5.17 -1.75
N ALA A 6 0.97 5.74 -2.32
CA ALA A 6 0.74 7.18 -2.36
C ALA A 6 0.46 7.77 -0.96
N LYS A 7 -0.09 6.96 -0.06
CA LYS A 7 -0.47 7.36 1.30
C LYS A 7 0.71 7.25 2.27
N LEU A 8 0.78 8.18 3.22
CA LEU A 8 1.74 8.12 4.33
C LEU A 8 1.26 7.09 5.36
N VAL A 9 1.93 5.94 5.42
CA VAL A 9 1.67 4.91 6.43
C VAL A 9 2.71 5.04 7.55
N PRO A 10 2.29 5.15 8.83
CA PRO A 10 3.22 5.13 9.95
C PRO A 10 4.06 3.86 9.97
N LYS A 11 5.38 4.01 10.17
CA LYS A 11 6.27 2.84 10.32
C LYS A 11 6.00 2.07 11.62
N VAL A 12 5.61 2.79 12.67
CA VAL A 12 5.26 2.23 13.97
C VAL A 12 3.75 2.31 14.11
N LEU A 13 3.14 1.14 14.21
CA LEU A 13 1.69 1.00 14.45
C LEU A 13 1.42 1.00 15.95
N THR A 14 0.26 1.55 16.34
CA THR A 14 -0.27 1.36 17.69
C THR A 14 -0.68 -0.09 17.91
N ASP A 15 -0.84 -0.52 19.16
CA ASP A 15 -1.23 -1.90 19.44
C ASP A 15 -2.64 -2.21 18.91
N ASP A 16 -3.57 -1.27 18.98
CA ASP A 16 -4.91 -1.39 18.37
C ASP A 16 -4.84 -1.57 16.84
N GLN A 17 -3.96 -0.82 16.16
CA GLN A 17 -3.76 -0.96 14.72
C GLN A 17 -3.19 -2.33 14.34
N LYS A 18 -2.31 -2.90 15.17
CA LYS A 18 -1.78 -4.25 14.98
C LYS A 18 -2.87 -5.29 15.20
N ALA A 19 -3.62 -5.17 16.29
CA ALA A 19 -4.72 -6.08 16.61
C ALA A 19 -5.75 -6.12 15.47
N ARG A 20 -6.16 -4.93 14.97
CA ARG A 20 -7.10 -4.84 13.85
C ARG A 20 -6.54 -5.46 12.55
N ARG A 21 -5.24 -5.31 12.29
CA ARG A 21 -4.59 -5.99 11.14
C ARG A 21 -4.66 -7.50 11.27
N VAL A 22 -4.35 -8.05 12.44
CA VAL A 22 -4.40 -9.52 12.67
C VAL A 22 -5.80 -10.04 12.46
N GLU A 23 -6.80 -9.40 13.08
CA GLU A 23 -8.22 -9.76 12.92
C GLU A 23 -8.66 -9.75 11.45
N THR A 24 -8.40 -8.64 10.73
CA THR A 24 -8.77 -8.53 9.31
C THR A 24 -8.04 -9.56 8.43
N CYS A 25 -6.79 -9.88 8.76
CA CYS A 25 -6.03 -10.90 8.04
C CYS A 25 -6.58 -12.30 8.29
N GLN A 26 -7.02 -12.61 9.51
CA GLN A 26 -7.63 -13.90 9.83
C GLN A 26 -8.95 -14.09 9.08
N GLU A 27 -9.85 -13.09 9.12
CA GLU A 27 -11.12 -13.13 8.38
C GLU A 27 -10.91 -13.37 6.88
N ARG A 28 -9.90 -12.70 6.29
CA ARG A 28 -9.54 -12.90 4.88
C ARG A 28 -8.94 -14.26 4.60
N LEU A 29 -8.16 -14.81 5.53
CA LEU A 29 -7.58 -16.14 5.37
C LEU A 29 -8.66 -17.20 5.40
N ASP A 30 -9.56 -17.14 6.38
CA ASP A 30 -10.70 -18.06 6.51
C ASP A 30 -11.55 -18.04 5.23
N THR A 31 -11.80 -16.85 4.67
CA THR A 31 -12.53 -16.69 3.39
C THR A 31 -11.80 -17.37 2.23
N CYS A 32 -10.48 -17.24 2.13
CA CYS A 32 -9.68 -17.89 1.09
C CYS A 32 -9.62 -19.42 1.25
N GLU A 33 -9.71 -19.92 2.49
CA GLU A 33 -9.74 -21.36 2.77
C GLU A 33 -11.11 -21.96 2.42
N ASP A 34 -12.19 -21.23 2.71
CA ASP A 34 -13.56 -21.63 2.40
C ASP A 34 -13.88 -21.56 0.90
N ASP A 35 -13.35 -20.55 0.20
CA ASP A 35 -13.52 -20.36 -1.24
C ASP A 35 -12.16 -20.23 -1.95
N PRO A 36 -11.64 -21.33 -2.53
CA PRO A 36 -10.38 -21.32 -3.26
C PRO A 36 -10.34 -20.41 -4.50
N ALA A 37 -11.50 -20.04 -5.06
CA ALA A 37 -11.59 -19.16 -6.22
C ALA A 37 -11.69 -17.68 -5.83
N PHE A 38 -11.84 -17.36 -4.54
CA PHE A 38 -12.04 -15.99 -4.04
C PHE A 38 -11.00 -14.99 -4.59
N LEU A 39 -9.74 -15.39 -4.69
CA LEU A 39 -8.67 -14.51 -5.16
C LEU A 39 -8.72 -14.24 -6.67
N ASP A 40 -9.37 -15.08 -7.47
CA ASP A 40 -9.48 -14.89 -8.92
C ASP A 40 -10.38 -13.68 -9.27
N ASP A 41 -11.31 -13.33 -8.37
CA ASP A 41 -12.22 -12.19 -8.51
C ASP A 41 -11.67 -10.89 -7.89
N VAL A 42 -10.49 -10.93 -7.25
CA VAL A 42 -9.92 -9.75 -6.57
C VAL A 42 -9.26 -8.81 -7.57
N ILE A 43 -9.86 -7.63 -7.74
CA ILE A 43 -9.26 -6.50 -8.47
C ILE A 43 -8.58 -5.56 -7.46
N THR A 44 -7.28 -5.29 -7.65
CA THR A 44 -6.49 -4.39 -6.78
C THR A 44 -5.80 -3.28 -7.55
N GLY A 45 -5.58 -2.15 -6.90
CA GLY A 45 -4.86 -0.99 -7.44
C GLY A 45 -4.44 -0.04 -6.32
N ASP A 46 -3.27 0.58 -6.48
CA ASP A 46 -2.79 1.66 -5.62
C ASP A 46 -2.00 2.67 -6.45
N GLU A 47 -1.90 3.90 -5.94
CA GLU A 47 -1.23 5.01 -6.61
C GLU A 47 0.23 5.09 -6.15
N SER A 48 1.10 5.53 -7.06
CA SER A 48 2.50 5.85 -6.74
C SER A 48 2.85 7.22 -7.28
N TRP A 49 3.58 8.00 -6.48
CA TRP A 49 4.07 9.31 -6.92
C TRP A 49 5.22 9.12 -7.92
N VAL A 50 5.00 9.54 -9.16
CA VAL A 50 6.03 9.66 -10.19
C VAL A 50 6.47 11.12 -10.25
N PHE A 51 7.73 11.38 -9.97
CA PHE A 51 8.27 12.73 -10.08
C PHE A 51 8.69 12.98 -11.53
N GLU A 52 8.07 13.96 -12.17
CA GLU A 52 8.53 14.48 -13.45
C GLU A 52 9.61 15.54 -13.19
N TYR A 53 10.80 15.33 -13.76
CA TYR A 53 11.88 16.30 -13.68
C TYR A 53 11.84 17.18 -14.93
N ASP A 54 11.43 18.44 -14.74
CA ASP A 54 11.54 19.48 -15.77
C ASP A 54 12.87 20.26 -15.60
N PRO A 55 13.85 20.05 -16.49
CA PRO A 55 15.11 20.78 -16.45
C PRO A 55 15.00 22.25 -16.90
N GLU A 56 13.98 22.67 -17.64
CA GLU A 56 13.90 24.04 -18.19
C GLU A 56 13.61 25.08 -17.11
N THR A 57 12.87 24.69 -16.06
CA THR A 57 12.55 25.59 -14.93
C THR A 57 13.60 25.59 -13.81
N LYS A 58 14.57 24.66 -13.84
CA LYS A 58 15.67 24.61 -12.87
C LYS A 58 16.95 25.21 -13.46
N ARG A 59 17.05 26.54 -13.42
CA ARG A 59 18.32 27.25 -13.59
C ARG A 59 19.30 26.84 -12.48
N GLN A 60 20.18 25.88 -12.74
CA GLN A 60 21.33 25.61 -11.89
C GLN A 60 22.25 26.83 -11.93
N ARG A 61 22.36 27.54 -10.81
CA ARG A 61 23.47 28.48 -10.57
C ARG A 61 24.59 27.67 -9.92
N PHE A 62 25.71 27.56 -10.61
CA PHE A 62 26.98 27.08 -10.06
C PHE A 62 27.48 28.03 -8.98
#